data_AF-A0A1A8SB96-F1
#
_entry.id   AF-A0A1A8SB96-F1
#
_cell.length_a   1.000
_cell.length_b   1.000
_cell.length_c   1.000
_cell.angle_alpha   90.00
_cell.angle_beta   90.00
_cell.angle_gamma   90.00
#
_symmetry.space_group_name_H-M   'P 1'
#
loop_
_entity.id
_entity.type
_entity.pdbx_description
1 polymer ?
#
loop_
_entity_poly.entity_id
_entity_poly.type
_entity_poly.pdbx_seq_one_letter_code
_entity_poly.pdbx_strand_id
1 'polypeptide(L)'
;DRVTPGLSEPYYWKLPEQFTGSMITAYGGQLKYAAYYEARDETGPSSYEPQVIIKGGPNRNVVITRHIPGLQIGQLTRHEIDMTE
;
A
#
# COMPACT_ATOMS: atom_id res chain seq x y z
N ASP A 1 15.17 9.74 -28.47
CA ASP A 1 15.49 9.26 -27.12
C ASP A 1 14.74 10.12 -26.12
N ARG A 2 13.63 9.61 -25.56
CA ARG A 2 12.74 10.39 -24.68
C ARG A 2 12.89 9.86 -23.26
N VAL A 3 13.83 10.45 -22.53
CA VAL A 3 13.92 10.26 -21.07
C VAL A 3 12.76 11.04 -20.45
N THR A 4 11.69 10.33 -20.14
CA THR A 4 10.64 10.82 -19.22
C THR A 4 11.34 11.24 -17.92
N PRO A 5 11.07 12.43 -17.36
CA PRO A 5 11.72 12.84 -16.11
C PRO A 5 11.45 11.75 -15.08
N GLY A 6 12.53 11.20 -14.51
CA GLY A 6 12.48 10.10 -13.57
C GLY A 6 11.50 10.43 -12.45
N LEU A 7 10.34 9.81 -12.52
CA LEU A 7 9.40 9.77 -11.42
C LEU A 7 10.16 9.15 -10.25
N SER A 8 10.37 9.93 -9.18
CA SER A 8 11.04 9.45 -7.98
C SER A 8 10.16 8.40 -7.33
N GLU A 9 10.58 7.14 -7.38
CA GLU A 9 10.02 6.07 -6.58
C GLU A 9 10.00 6.49 -5.08
N PRO A 10 8.97 6.09 -4.32
CA PRO A 10 7.99 5.04 -4.66
C PRO A 10 6.60 5.53 -5.07
N TYR A 11 5.83 4.62 -5.67
CA TYR A 11 4.44 4.85 -6.07
C TYR A 11 3.47 4.09 -5.19
N TYR A 12 2.30 4.70 -4.98
CA TYR A 12 1.21 4.11 -4.23
C TYR A 12 -0.06 4.02 -5.08
N TRP A 13 -0.74 2.88 -5.00
CA TRP A 13 -2.07 2.72 -5.54
C TRP A 13 -3.08 3.49 -4.68
N LYS A 14 -3.75 4.49 -5.26
CA LYS A 14 -4.84 5.19 -4.59
C LYS A 14 -6.12 4.38 -4.72
N LEU A 15 -6.68 3.96 -3.59
CA LEU A 15 -7.97 3.27 -3.59
C LEU A 15 -9.11 4.21 -4.00
N PRO A 16 -10.14 3.69 -4.69
CA PRO A 16 -11.28 4.49 -5.12
C PRO A 16 -12.20 4.90 -3.95
N GLU A 17 -13.13 5.82 -4.21
CA GLU A 17 -13.85 6.57 -3.17
C GLU A 17 -14.64 5.72 -2.18
N GLN A 18 -15.07 4.51 -2.58
CA GLN A 18 -15.77 3.58 -1.69
C GLN A 18 -14.90 3.08 -0.52
N PHE A 19 -13.58 3.30 -0.55
CA PHE A 19 -12.65 3.02 0.55
C PHE A 19 -12.33 4.26 1.39
N THR A 20 -13.11 5.33 1.24
CA THR A 20 -12.90 6.62 1.94
C THR A 20 -14.17 7.09 2.66
N GLY A 21 -14.04 8.04 3.58
CA GLY A 21 -15.16 8.56 4.38
C GLY A 21 -15.26 7.89 5.75
N SER A 22 -16.50 7.78 6.28
CA SER A 22 -16.73 7.14 7.58
C SER A 22 -16.67 5.62 7.44
N MET A 23 -15.52 5.04 7.79
CA MET A 23 -15.25 3.60 7.71
C MET A 23 -15.29 2.95 9.09
N ILE A 24 -16.10 3.46 10.02
CA ILE A 24 -16.19 2.92 11.38
C ILE A 24 -16.65 1.46 11.39
N THR A 25 -17.47 1.06 10.42
CA THR A 25 -17.95 -0.32 10.24
C THR A 25 -16.85 -1.28 9.76
N ALA A 26 -15.72 -0.77 9.29
CA ALA A 26 -14.59 -1.59 8.88
C ALA A 26 -13.69 -1.99 10.07
N TYR A 27 -13.87 -1.38 11.25
CA TYR A 27 -13.07 -1.71 12.43
C TYR A 27 -13.28 -3.17 12.84
N GLY A 28 -12.18 -3.90 13.06
CA GLY A 28 -12.19 -5.34 13.33
C GLY A 28 -12.37 -6.22 12.09
N GLY A 29 -12.53 -5.62 10.90
CA GLY A 29 -12.52 -6.32 9.60
C GLY A 29 -11.12 -6.44 9.01
N GLN A 30 -11.04 -6.78 7.72
CA GLN A 30 -9.77 -6.92 7.00
C GLN A 30 -9.78 -6.19 5.65
N LEU A 31 -8.71 -5.43 5.37
CA LEU A 31 -8.41 -4.94 4.02
C LEU A 31 -7.61 -6.02 3.29
N LYS A 32 -8.16 -6.54 2.19
CA LYS A 32 -7.53 -7.58 1.38
C LYS A 32 -7.13 -7.05 0.01
N TYR A 33 -5.92 -7.35 -0.42
CA TYR A 33 -5.45 -7.03 -1.77
C TYR A 33 -4.47 -8.09 -2.26
N ALA A 34 -4.30 -8.16 -3.57
CA ALA A 34 -3.30 -9.01 -4.20
C ALA A 34 -2.44 -8.16 -5.12
N ALA A 35 -1.13 -8.33 -5.04
CA ALA A 35 -0.18 -7.58 -5.85
C ALA A 35 0.82 -8.53 -6.51
N TYR A 36 1.17 -8.19 -7.74
CA TYR A 36 2.16 -8.88 -8.56
C TYR A 36 3.04 -7.82 -9.19
N TYR A 37 4.35 -8.05 -9.21
CA TYR A 37 5.30 -7.19 -9.92
C TYR A 37 6.44 -8.00 -10.50
N GLU A 38 7.04 -7.45 -11.56
CA GLU A 38 8.23 -7.96 -12.20
C GLU A 38 9.32 -6.88 -12.11
N ALA A 39 10.51 -7.26 -11.66
CA ALA A 39 11.69 -6.39 -11.61
C ALA A 39 12.94 -7.21 -11.95
N ARG A 40 14.02 -6.53 -12.35
CA ARG A 40 15.27 -7.20 -12.74
C ARG A 40 16.13 -7.64 -11.55
N ASP A 41 16.04 -6.95 -10.41
CA ASP A 41 16.84 -7.22 -9.21
C ASP A 41 15.95 -7.55 -8.01
N GLU A 42 16.29 -8.62 -7.27
CA GLU A 42 15.54 -9.22 -6.14
C GLU A 42 15.27 -8.25 -4.97
N THR A 43 16.08 -7.20 -4.84
CA THR A 43 16.07 -6.28 -3.69
C THR A 43 15.73 -4.87 -4.17
N GLY A 44 14.46 -4.65 -4.53
CA GLY A 44 13.94 -3.30 -4.71
C GLY A 44 13.73 -2.57 -3.36
N PRO A 45 13.74 -1.23 -3.32
CA PRO A 45 13.58 -0.39 -2.10
C PRO A 45 12.29 -0.66 -1.29
N SER A 46 11.38 -1.48 -1.81
CA SER A 46 10.13 -1.93 -1.20
C SER A 46 10.23 -2.55 0.21
N SER A 47 11.42 -2.91 0.70
CA SER A 47 11.60 -3.45 2.05
C SER A 47 11.57 -2.39 3.15
N TYR A 48 11.88 -1.13 2.82
CA TYR A 48 11.98 -0.04 3.81
C TYR A 48 10.77 0.89 3.78
N GLU A 49 9.93 0.78 2.77
CA GLU A 49 8.77 1.62 2.57
C GLU A 49 7.49 0.97 3.11
N PRO A 50 6.54 1.77 3.59
CA PRO A 50 5.27 1.25 4.07
C PRO A 50 4.46 0.69 2.90
N GLN A 51 3.93 -0.53 3.00
CA GLN A 51 3.12 -1.09 1.91
C GLN A 51 1.71 -0.48 1.87
N VAL A 52 1.17 -0.14 3.04
CA VAL A 52 -0.17 0.44 3.17
C VAL A 52 -0.09 1.70 4.03
N ILE A 53 -0.62 2.79 3.49
CA ILE A 53 -0.76 4.09 4.15
C ILE A 53 -2.25 4.43 4.21
N ILE A 54 -2.80 4.55 5.41
CA ILE A 54 -4.18 4.97 5.64
C ILE A 54 -4.16 6.33 6.31
N LYS A 55 -4.75 7.33 5.65
CA LYS A 55 -4.86 8.69 6.19
C LYS A 55 -6.31 9.02 6.52
N GLY A 56 -6.58 9.39 7.76
CA GLY A 56 -7.94 9.61 8.26
C GLY A 56 -8.00 10.42 9.55
N GLY A 57 -9.08 10.25 10.28
CA GLY A 57 -9.39 11.02 11.49
C GLY A 57 -10.14 12.33 11.20
N PRO A 58 -10.63 13.02 12.25
CA PRO A 58 -11.52 14.18 12.13
C PRO A 58 -10.94 15.30 11.26
N ASN A 59 -9.62 15.49 11.32
CA ASN A 59 -8.89 16.51 10.55
C ASN A 59 -8.02 15.92 9.43
N ARG A 60 -8.22 14.63 9.07
CA ARG A 60 -7.40 13.90 8.08
C ARG A 60 -5.90 13.94 8.38
N ASN A 61 -5.49 14.02 9.65
CA ASN A 61 -4.09 14.15 10.07
C ASN A 61 -3.52 12.87 10.69
N VAL A 62 -4.34 11.84 10.90
CA VAL A 62 -3.88 10.55 11.42
C VAL A 62 -3.39 9.70 10.25
N VAL A 63 -2.19 9.16 10.35
CA VAL A 63 -1.59 8.25 9.36
C VAL A 63 -1.29 6.93 10.05
N ILE A 64 -1.87 5.85 9.54
CA ILE A 64 -1.58 4.48 9.96
C ILE A 64 -0.76 3.84 8.85
N THR A 65 0.36 3.25 9.24
CA THR A 65 1.32 2.60 8.36
C THR A 65 1.44 1.14 8.74
N ARG A 66 1.36 0.22 7.78
CA ARG A 66 1.60 -1.21 8.00
C ARG A 66 2.82 -1.66 7.20
N HIS A 67 3.78 -2.25 7.91
CA HIS A 67 4.94 -2.92 7.33
C HIS A 67 4.62 -4.40 7.19
N ILE A 68 4.69 -4.89 5.96
CA ILE A 68 4.44 -6.28 5.60
C ILE A 68 5.67 -6.74 4.81
N PRO A 69 6.05 -8.03 4.85
CA PRO A 69 7.17 -8.52 4.04
C PRO A 69 7.01 -8.10 2.57
N GLY A 70 8.11 -7.62 1.99
CA GLY A 70 8.17 -7.15 0.61
C GLY A 70 7.57 -8.16 -0.37
N LEU A 71 6.98 -7.64 -1.45
CA LEU A 71 6.48 -8.50 -2.53
C LEU A 71 7.65 -9.30 -3.12
N GLN A 72 7.42 -10.57 -3.44
CA GLN A 72 8.40 -11.39 -4.15
C GLN A 72 8.23 -11.20 -5.66
N ILE A 73 9.35 -10.98 -6.37
CA ILE A 73 9.34 -10.79 -7.82
C ILE A 73 8.74 -12.00 -8.50
N GLY A 74 7.85 -11.77 -9.47
CA GLY A 74 7.25 -12.84 -10.25
C GLY A 74 6.28 -13.72 -9.46
N GLN A 75 5.89 -13.31 -8.24
CA GLN A 75 4.93 -14.05 -7.41
C GLN A 75 3.73 -13.16 -7.04
N LEU A 76 2.53 -13.70 -7.26
CA LEU A 76 1.30 -13.05 -6.79
C LEU A 76 1.18 -13.24 -5.28
N THR A 77 1.32 -12.16 -4.54
CA THR A 77 1.16 -12.16 -3.08
C THR A 77 -0.20 -11.63 -2.70
N ARG A 78 -0.87 -12.32 -1.77
CA ARG A 78 -2.13 -11.87 -1.16
C ARG A 78 -1.84 -11.35 0.25
N HIS A 79 -2.34 -10.17 0.54
CA HIS A 79 -2.20 -9.52 1.83
C HIS A 79 -3.57 -9.34 2.47
N GLU A 80 -3.61 -9.59 3.78
CA GLU A 80 -4.77 -9.34 4.63
C GLU A 80 -4.31 -8.45 5.78
N ILE A 81 -4.91 -7.28 5.90
CA ILE A 81 -4.55 -6.27 6.89
C ILE A 81 -5.72 -6.10 7.83
N ASP A 82 -5.50 -6.48 9.09
CA ASP A 82 -6.49 -6.30 10.13
C ASP A 82 -6.71 -4.80 10.37
N MET A 83 -7.98 -4.39 10.32
CA MET A 83 -8.42 -3.01 10.46
C MET A 83 -8.64 -2.70 11.95
N THR A 84 -7.56 -2.80 12.72
CA THR A 84 -7.50 -2.53 14.15
C THR A 84 -6.41 -1.48 14.43
N GLU A 85 -6.27 -1.09 15.69
CA GLU A 85 -5.12 -0.32 16.18
C GLU A 85 -3.76 -1.02 15.94
#